data_AF-A0A428NB84-F1
#
_entry.id   AF-A0A428NB84-F1
#
_cell.length_a   1.000
_cell.length_b   1.000
_cell.length_c   1.000
_cell.angle_alpha   90.00
_cell.angle_beta   90.00
_cell.angle_gamma   90.00
#
_symmetry.space_group_name_H-M   'P 1'
#
loop_
_entity.id
_entity.type
_entity.pdbx_description
1 polymer ?
#
loop_
_entity_poly.entity_id
_entity_poly.type
_entity_poly.pdbx_seq_one_letter_code
_entity_poly.pdbx_strand_id
1 'polypeptide(L)'
;MASQVSSSTPLPRVTIQFCTQCKWMLRAAYYAQELLSTFSTALGEVALQPSTGGTFVVSITHKAPEAEIASTKVLWDRREDGGFPETKELKRRVRDVVEPGRDLGHVDGKHAKKTEENKAAQPQQAEEKVVEGEASQGGNKKCEDCQ
;
A
#
# COMPACT_ATOMS: atom_id res chain seq x y z
N MET A 1 -1.41 25.52 -29.68
CA MET A 1 -0.01 25.05 -29.58
C MET A 1 0.16 24.45 -28.18
N ALA A 2 -0.16 23.16 -27.99
CA ALA A 2 0.11 22.48 -26.73
C ALA A 2 1.54 21.94 -26.81
N SER A 3 2.49 22.63 -26.18
CA SER A 3 3.86 22.12 -26.02
C SER A 3 3.79 20.78 -25.31
N GLN A 4 4.28 19.73 -25.97
CA GLN A 4 4.55 18.45 -25.34
C GLN A 4 5.70 18.68 -24.36
N VAL A 5 5.37 18.86 -23.09
CA VAL A 5 6.35 18.85 -22.01
C VAL A 5 6.76 17.39 -21.84
N SER A 6 7.99 17.05 -22.21
CA SER A 6 8.58 15.74 -21.95
C SER A 6 8.76 15.59 -20.43
N SER A 7 7.70 15.19 -19.73
CA SER A 7 7.74 14.96 -18.29
C SER A 7 8.42 13.62 -18.02
N SER A 8 9.74 13.65 -17.82
CA SER A 8 10.50 12.54 -17.24
C SER A 8 9.95 12.27 -15.84
N THR A 9 8.98 11.35 -15.77
CA THR A 9 8.32 11.00 -14.52
C THR A 9 9.24 10.04 -13.76
N PRO A 10 9.49 10.25 -12.45
CA PRO A 10 10.31 9.34 -11.69
C PRO A 10 9.66 7.95 -11.65
N LEU A 11 10.41 6.93 -12.06
CA LEU A 11 10.00 5.54 -11.99
C LEU A 11 10.60 4.92 -10.72
N PRO A 12 9.92 3.96 -10.06
CA PRO A 12 8.62 3.36 -10.43
C PRO A 12 7.42 4.26 -10.13
N ARG A 13 6.46 4.33 -11.07
CA ARG A 13 5.20 5.08 -10.95
C ARG A 13 4.06 4.14 -10.68
N VAL A 14 3.34 4.31 -9.58
CA VAL A 14 2.07 3.60 -9.34
C VAL A 14 0.90 4.49 -9.74
N THR A 15 -0.04 3.96 -10.50
CA THR A 15 -1.28 4.66 -10.87
C THR A 15 -2.47 3.92 -10.28
N ILE A 16 -3.32 4.63 -9.55
CA ILE A 16 -4.59 4.14 -9.00
C ILE A 16 -5.70 4.85 -9.78
N GLN A 17 -6.31 4.13 -10.72
CA GLN A 17 -7.47 4.60 -11.44
C GLN A 17 -8.74 4.29 -10.64
N PHE A 18 -9.60 5.28 -10.40
CA PHE A 18 -10.78 5.11 -9.55
C PHE A 18 -12.04 5.79 -10.09
N CYS A 19 -13.19 5.15 -9.89
CA CYS A 19 -14.49 5.70 -10.22
C CYS A 19 -14.85 6.89 -9.31
N THR A 20 -14.99 8.07 -9.89
CA THR A 20 -15.40 9.29 -9.18
C THR A 20 -16.85 9.24 -8.72
N GLN A 21 -17.74 8.72 -9.56
CA GLN A 21 -19.19 8.59 -9.29
C GLN A 21 -19.47 7.63 -8.13
N CYS A 22 -18.58 6.65 -7.93
CA CYS A 22 -18.69 5.63 -6.91
C CYS A 22 -18.16 6.09 -5.53
N LYS A 23 -17.67 7.35 -5.43
CA LYS A 23 -17.06 7.93 -4.24
C LYS A 23 -15.85 7.15 -3.71
N TRP A 24 -15.07 6.53 -4.60
CA TRP A 24 -13.90 5.73 -4.21
C TRP A 24 -12.60 6.53 -4.05
N MET A 25 -12.65 7.86 -4.21
CA MET A 25 -11.49 8.75 -4.03
C MET A 25 -10.80 8.54 -2.68
N LEU A 26 -11.55 8.48 -1.57
CA LEU A 26 -10.98 8.31 -0.24
C LEU A 26 -10.25 6.98 -0.08
N ARG A 27 -10.80 5.92 -0.66
CA ARG A 27 -10.15 4.60 -0.66
C ARG A 27 -8.89 4.62 -1.53
N ALA A 28 -8.93 5.25 -2.70
CA ALA A 28 -7.75 5.41 -3.55
C ALA A 28 -6.64 6.20 -2.85
N ALA A 29 -6.99 7.31 -2.19
CA ALA A 29 -6.05 8.12 -1.40
C ALA A 29 -5.46 7.35 -0.22
N TYR A 30 -6.27 6.53 0.47
CA TYR A 30 -5.78 5.66 1.53
C TYR A 30 -4.69 4.69 1.03
N TYR A 31 -4.93 3.99 -0.09
CA TYR A 31 -3.90 3.11 -0.64
C TYR A 31 -2.65 3.88 -1.08
N ALA A 32 -2.80 5.08 -1.64
CA ALA A 32 -1.64 5.91 -1.99
C ALA A 32 -0.80 6.26 -0.75
N GLN A 33 -1.43 6.63 0.36
CA GLN A 33 -0.74 6.89 1.63
C GLN A 33 -0.03 5.64 2.16
N GLU A 34 -0.70 4.48 2.13
CA GLU A 34 -0.12 3.21 2.56
C GLU A 34 1.11 2.80 1.74
N LEU A 35 1.10 3.06 0.43
CA LEU A 35 2.23 2.75 -0.45
C LEU A 35 3.38 3.72 -0.22
N LEU A 36 3.12 5.02 -0.16
CA LEU A 36 4.15 6.03 0.06
C LEU A 36 4.78 5.91 1.46
N SER A 37 4.01 5.55 2.48
CA SER A 37 4.56 5.33 3.84
C SER A 37 5.42 4.07 3.93
N THR A 38 5.12 3.04 3.14
CA THR A 38 5.86 1.76 3.16
C THR A 38 7.13 1.82 2.32
N PHE A 39 7.03 2.36 1.10
CA PHE A 39 8.11 2.34 0.12
C PHE A 39 8.93 3.63 0.11
N SER A 40 8.39 4.74 0.62
CA SER A 40 9.08 6.04 0.68
C SER A 40 9.75 6.38 -0.66
N THR A 41 11.06 6.58 -0.67
CA THR A 41 11.86 6.95 -1.85
C THR A 41 12.04 5.83 -2.89
N ALA A 42 11.64 4.60 -2.59
CA ALA A 42 11.68 3.50 -3.56
C ALA A 42 10.60 3.62 -4.65
N LEU A 43 9.57 4.43 -4.41
CA LEU A 43 8.60 4.82 -5.43
C LEU A 43 8.92 6.23 -5.92
N GLY A 44 8.83 6.43 -7.23
CA GLY A 44 8.95 7.76 -7.81
C GLY A 44 7.72 8.61 -7.53
N GLU A 45 6.53 8.04 -7.72
CA GLU A 45 5.26 8.69 -7.42
C GLU A 45 4.10 7.70 -7.31
N VAL A 46 3.01 8.16 -6.68
CA VAL A 46 1.70 7.50 -6.73
C VAL A 46 0.67 8.47 -7.30
N ALA A 47 0.17 8.18 -8.50
CA ALA A 47 -0.81 8.98 -9.22
C ALA A 47 -2.24 8.49 -8.95
N LEU A 48 -3.12 9.41 -8.58
CA LEU A 48 -4.55 9.17 -8.47
C LEU A 48 -5.23 9.62 -9.77
N GLN A 49 -5.81 8.69 -10.53
CA GLN A 49 -6.43 8.98 -11.82
C GLN A 49 -7.96 8.85 -11.74
N PRO A 50 -8.70 9.97 -11.84
CA PRO A 50 -10.15 9.95 -11.95
C PRO A 50 -10.63 9.16 -13.18
N SER A 51 -11.65 8.33 -13.00
CA SER A 51 -12.31 7.56 -14.04
C SER A 51 -13.82 7.41 -13.74
N THR A 52 -14.53 6.73 -14.62
CA THR A 52 -15.96 6.40 -14.50
C THR A 52 -16.17 4.89 -14.66
N GLY A 53 -17.43 4.43 -14.63
CA GLY A 53 -17.76 3.04 -14.97
C GLY A 53 -17.41 1.99 -13.90
N GLY A 54 -17.33 2.35 -12.62
CA GLY A 54 -17.04 1.37 -11.56
C GLY A 54 -15.61 0.82 -11.61
N THR A 55 -14.69 1.55 -12.24
CA THR A 55 -13.28 1.20 -12.41
C THR A 55 -12.52 1.39 -11.10
N PHE A 56 -11.75 0.38 -10.70
CA PHE A 56 -10.73 0.49 -9.68
C PHE A 56 -9.54 -0.39 -10.07
N VAL A 57 -8.51 0.22 -10.64
CA VAL A 57 -7.34 -0.48 -11.19
C VAL A 57 -6.07 0.12 -10.62
N VAL A 58 -5.18 -0.73 -10.12
CA VAL A 58 -3.85 -0.33 -9.67
C VAL A 58 -2.83 -0.90 -10.65
N SER A 59 -2.02 -0.03 -11.25
CA SER A 59 -0.96 -0.41 -12.19
C SER A 59 0.35 0.21 -11.78
N ILE A 60 1.46 -0.44 -12.09
CA ILE A 60 2.81 0.07 -11.88
C ILE A 60 3.55 0.16 -13.21
N THR A 61 4.12 1.32 -13.48
CA THR A 61 5.06 1.55 -14.57
C THR A 61 6.47 1.53 -13.99
N HIS A 62 7.32 0.63 -14.47
CA HIS A 62 8.69 0.48 -14.00
C HIS A 62 9.63 0.18 -15.18
N LYS A 63 10.91 0.55 -15.02
CA LYS A 63 11.98 0.26 -15.96
C LYS A 63 12.92 -0.74 -15.31
N ALA A 64 13.07 -1.93 -15.91
CA ALA A 64 14.08 -2.89 -15.43
C ALA A 64 15.49 -2.36 -15.75
N PRO A 65 16.53 -2.73 -14.96
CA PRO A 65 17.88 -2.22 -15.15
C PRO A 65 18.44 -2.45 -16.55
N GLU A 66 18.08 -3.57 -17.18
CA GLU A 66 18.52 -3.98 -18.52
C GLU A 66 17.55 -3.61 -19.64
N ALA A 67 16.38 -3.04 -19.32
CA ALA A 67 15.35 -2.72 -20.31
C ALA A 67 15.46 -1.26 -20.76
N GLU A 68 15.55 -1.03 -22.07
CA GLU A 68 15.54 0.32 -22.66
C GLU A 68 14.19 1.04 -22.47
N ILE A 69 13.10 0.28 -22.45
CA ILE A 69 11.72 0.80 -22.46
C ILE A 69 11.04 0.48 -21.11
N ALA A 70 10.34 1.47 -20.55
CA ALA A 70 9.51 1.26 -19.37
C ALA A 70 8.31 0.37 -19.69
N SER A 71 7.99 -0.55 -18.78
CA SER A 71 6.84 -1.45 -18.89
C SER A 71 5.79 -1.13 -17.85
N THR A 72 4.52 -1.35 -18.18
CA THR A 72 3.40 -1.15 -17.26
C THR A 72 2.74 -2.49 -16.96
N LYS A 73 2.62 -2.82 -15.66
CA LYS A 73 1.99 -4.03 -15.16
C LYS A 73 0.77 -3.68 -14.32
N VAL A 74 -0.35 -4.35 -14.55
CA VAL A 74 -1.53 -4.25 -13.67
C VAL A 74 -1.27 -5.08 -12.42
N LEU A 75 -1.36 -4.45 -11.26
CA LEU A 75 -1.21 -5.09 -9.96
C LEU A 75 -2.55 -5.53 -9.38
N TRP A 76 -3.64 -4.84 -9.72
CA TRP A 76 -4.99 -5.17 -9.28
C TRP A 76 -6.02 -4.59 -10.24
N ASP A 77 -7.04 -5.37 -10.62
CA ASP A 77 -8.26 -4.88 -11.26
C ASP A 77 -9.46 -5.38 -10.45
N ARG A 78 -10.30 -4.46 -9.97
CA ARG A 78 -11.52 -4.80 -9.21
C ARG A 78 -12.43 -5.82 -9.92
N ARG A 79 -12.50 -5.80 -11.26
CA ARG A 79 -13.35 -6.71 -12.04
C ARG A 79 -12.76 -8.11 -12.09
N GLU A 80 -11.44 -8.23 -12.20
CA GLU A 80 -10.73 -9.50 -12.35
C GLU A 80 -10.40 -10.13 -10.98
N ASP A 81 -9.89 -9.35 -10.03
CA ASP A 81 -9.47 -9.80 -8.70
C ASP A 81 -10.62 -9.79 -7.67
N GLY A 82 -11.83 -9.35 -8.05
CA GLY A 82 -13.02 -9.48 -7.21
C GLY A 82 -13.07 -8.54 -6.00
N GLY A 83 -13.12 -7.23 -6.24
CA GLY A 83 -13.31 -6.23 -5.19
C GLY A 83 -12.09 -5.33 -4.97
N PHE A 84 -11.84 -4.94 -3.72
CA PHE A 84 -10.73 -4.05 -3.36
C PHE A 84 -9.58 -4.86 -2.76
N PRO A 85 -8.32 -4.48 -3.05
CA PRO A 85 -7.18 -5.21 -2.52
C PRO A 85 -7.09 -5.05 -1.00
N GLU A 86 -6.66 -6.10 -0.31
CA GLU A 86 -6.17 -5.92 1.05
C GLU A 86 -4.85 -5.14 1.04
N THR A 87 -4.65 -4.27 2.02
CA THR A 87 -3.44 -3.43 2.12
C THR A 87 -2.16 -4.25 2.11
N LYS A 88 -2.15 -5.42 2.76
CA LYS A 88 -0.98 -6.31 2.78
C LYS A 88 -0.70 -6.90 1.40
N GLU A 89 -1.73 -7.37 0.71
CA GLU A 89 -1.60 -7.96 -0.61
C GLU A 89 -1.11 -6.93 -1.64
N LEU A 90 -1.65 -5.72 -1.60
CA LEU A 90 -1.20 -4.66 -2.49
C LEU A 90 0.28 -4.31 -2.27
N LYS A 91 0.71 -4.21 -1.01
CA LYS A 91 2.12 -3.95 -0.67
C LYS A 91 3.02 -5.08 -1.17
N ARG A 92 2.63 -6.35 -1.01
CA ARG A 92 3.38 -7.49 -1.55
C ARG A 92 3.52 -7.41 -3.06
N ARG A 93 2.42 -7.22 -3.79
CA ARG A 93 2.44 -7.12 -5.27
C ARG A 93 3.29 -5.95 -5.78
N VAL A 94 3.30 -4.81 -5.08
CA VAL A 94 4.17 -3.67 -5.41
C VAL A 94 5.64 -4.01 -5.16
N ARG A 95 5.96 -4.59 -4.00
CA ARG A 95 7.32 -4.99 -3.67
C ARG A 95 7.87 -5.99 -4.67
N ASP A 96 7.09 -7.00 -5.06
CA ASP A 96 7.55 -8.03 -6.00
C ASP A 96 7.98 -7.44 -7.36
N VAL A 97 7.52 -6.23 -7.69
CA VAL A 97 7.93 -5.48 -8.90
C VAL A 97 9.08 -4.51 -8.63
N VAL A 98 9.07 -3.80 -7.51
CA VAL A 98 10.03 -2.72 -7.22
C VAL A 98 11.32 -3.27 -6.59
N GLU A 99 11.20 -4.13 -5.59
CA GLU A 99 12.32 -4.63 -4.81
C GLU A 99 12.03 -6.05 -4.30
N PRO A 100 12.11 -7.08 -5.16
CA PRO A 100 11.68 -8.44 -4.85
C PRO A 100 12.44 -9.08 -3.67
N GLY A 101 13.61 -8.56 -3.31
CA GLY A 101 14.40 -9.01 -2.16
C GLY A 101 14.07 -8.34 -0.83
N ARG A 102 13.18 -7.34 -0.78
CA ARG A 102 12.87 -6.59 0.44
C ARG A 102 11.94 -7.36 1.36
N ASP A 103 12.34 -7.52 2.62
CA ASP A 103 11.44 -8.02 3.67
C ASP A 103 10.54 -6.88 4.17
N LEU A 104 9.22 -7.04 4.06
CA LEU A 104 8.20 -6.14 4.59
C LEU A 104 7.72 -6.59 5.99
N GLY A 105 8.37 -7.56 6.61
CA GLY A 105 8.12 -8.01 7.98
C GLY A 105 6.71 -8.59 8.15
N HIS A 106 5.86 -7.93 8.93
CA HIS A 106 4.48 -8.38 9.23
C HIS A 106 3.55 -8.45 8.02
N VAL A 107 3.93 -7.83 6.90
CA VAL A 107 3.21 -7.91 5.62
C VAL A 107 3.50 -9.24 4.91
N ASP A 108 4.69 -9.80 5.12
CA ASP A 108 5.16 -11.07 4.53
C ASP A 108 4.95 -12.28 5.42
N GLY A 109 4.37 -12.05 6.61
CA GLY A 109 4.19 -13.01 7.69
C GLY A 109 4.10 -14.44 7.20
N LYS A 110 5.12 -15.23 7.58
CA LYS A 110 5.20 -16.68 7.44
C LYS A 110 3.80 -17.28 7.51
N HIS A 111 3.38 -17.98 6.45
CA HIS A 111 2.20 -18.84 6.48
C HIS A 111 2.41 -19.95 7.51
N ALA A 112 2.22 -19.64 8.79
CA ALA A 112 2.01 -20.62 9.84
C ALA A 112 0.51 -20.90 9.87
N LYS A 113 0.14 -21.91 9.09
CA LYS A 113 -1.10 -22.67 9.12
C LYS A 113 -1.67 -22.72 10.56
N LYS A 114 -2.74 -21.98 10.86
CA LYS A 114 -3.59 -22.28 12.01
C LYS A 114 -4.77 -23.08 11.49
N THR A 115 -4.57 -24.40 11.50
CA THR A 115 -5.61 -25.41 11.46
C THR A 115 -6.66 -25.09 12.52
N GLU A 116 -7.92 -25.16 12.12
CA GLU A 116 -9.07 -25.18 13.01
C GLU A 116 -8.95 -26.34 14.01
N GLU A 117 -8.91 -26.05 15.31
CA GLU A 117 -9.28 -26.99 16.38
C GLU A 117 -9.31 -26.24 17.72
N ASN A 118 -10.45 -25.68 18.09
CA ASN A 118 -11.18 -26.14 19.28
C ASN A 118 -12.48 -25.39 19.47
N LYS A 119 -13.55 -26.18 19.56
CA LYS A 119 -14.91 -25.78 19.92
C LYS A 119 -15.08 -25.99 21.43
N ALA A 120 -15.80 -25.05 22.03
CA ALA A 120 -16.63 -25.16 23.25
C ALA A 120 -16.11 -24.59 24.58
N ALA A 121 -17.05 -23.86 25.21
CA ALA A 121 -17.25 -23.56 26.64
C ALA A 121 -16.70 -22.23 27.22
N GLN A 122 -17.59 -21.22 27.24
CA GLN A 122 -17.70 -20.14 28.26
C GLN A 122 -18.28 -20.71 29.59
N PRO A 123 -18.27 -20.03 30.79
CA PRO A 123 -18.50 -18.58 31.00
C PRO A 123 -17.90 -17.85 32.26
N GLN A 124 -18.00 -16.49 32.25
CA GLN A 124 -18.21 -15.50 33.37
C GLN A 124 -17.16 -15.40 34.52
N GLN A 125 -16.76 -14.28 35.17
CA GLN A 125 -17.29 -12.95 35.56
C GLN A 125 -16.10 -12.05 36.05
N ALA A 126 -16.04 -10.75 35.73
CA ALA A 126 -16.17 -9.55 36.61
C ALA A 126 -14.99 -9.10 37.53
N GLU A 127 -14.73 -7.77 37.50
CA GLU A 127 -14.10 -6.84 38.49
C GLU A 127 -12.57 -6.53 38.54
N GLU A 128 -12.24 -5.34 38.00
CA GLU A 128 -11.57 -4.15 38.58
C GLU A 128 -10.29 -4.25 39.47
N LYS A 129 -9.16 -3.60 39.08
CA LYS A 129 -8.53 -2.40 39.72
C LYS A 129 -7.12 -2.03 39.17
N VAL A 130 -7.00 -0.74 38.84
CA VAL A 130 -5.89 0.27 38.91
C VAL A 130 -4.46 -0.15 39.34
N VAL A 131 -3.42 0.34 38.63
CA VAL A 131 -2.37 1.31 39.06
C VAL A 131 -1.21 1.37 38.03
N GLU A 132 -0.72 2.60 37.85
CA GLU A 132 0.47 3.15 37.17
C GLU A 132 1.75 2.28 37.30
N GLY A 133 2.81 2.37 36.50
CA GLY A 133 3.26 3.35 35.51
C GLY A 133 4.70 2.98 35.09
N GLU A 134 5.39 3.96 34.51
CA GLU A 134 6.83 4.01 34.19
C GLU A 134 7.29 3.60 32.78
N ALA A 135 7.30 4.64 31.93
CA ALA A 135 8.49 5.22 31.30
C ALA A 135 9.57 4.29 30.73
N SER A 136 9.79 4.40 29.41
CA SER A 136 11.14 4.57 28.90
C SER A 136 11.19 5.73 27.91
N GLN A 137 12.06 6.66 28.26
CA GLN A 137 12.52 7.81 27.49
C GLN A 137 13.16 7.41 26.16
N GLY A 138 13.17 8.38 25.25
CA GLY A 138 14.13 8.48 24.16
C GLY A 138 13.44 8.85 22.86
N GLY A 139 13.53 10.07 22.35
CA GLY A 139 14.24 11.25 22.78
C GLY A 139 13.80 12.38 21.86
N ASN A 140 13.78 13.59 22.40
CA ASN A 140 13.58 14.80 21.65
C ASN A 140 14.68 14.92 20.59
N LYS A 141 14.34 14.62 19.33
CA LYS A 141 15.14 15.03 18.17
C LYS A 141 14.21 15.72 17.20
N LYS A 142 14.28 17.05 17.29
CA LYS A 142 13.67 18.06 16.45
C LYS A 142 13.47 17.55 15.02
N CYS A 143 12.21 17.33 14.63
CA CYS A 143 11.85 17.28 13.22
C CYS A 143 11.81 18.74 12.74
N GLU A 144 12.95 19.24 12.27
CA GLU A 144 13.00 20.45 11.45
C GLU A 144 12.74 20.01 10.01
N ASP A 145 11.46 19.89 9.68
CA ASP A 145 10.84 19.78 8.36
C ASP A 145 11.82 19.70 7.15
N CYS A 146 12.10 18.47 6.69
CA CYS A 146 12.75 18.14 5.40
C CYS A 146 13.85 19.11 4.89
N GLN A 147 15.12 18.85 5.23
CA GLN A 147 16.29 19.39 4.50
C GLN A 147 16.83 18.41 3.46
#